data_AF-A0A964KTD1-F1
#
_entry.id   AF-A0A964KTD1-F1
#
_cell.length_a   1.000
_cell.length_b   1.000
_cell.length_c   1.000
_cell.angle_alpha   90.00
_cell.angle_beta   90.00
_cell.angle_gamma   90.00
#
_symmetry.space_group_name_H-M   'P 1'
#
loop_
_entity.id
_entity.type
_entity.pdbx_description
1 polymer ?
#
loop_
_entity_poly.entity_id
_entity_poly.type
_entity_poly.pdbx_seq_one_letter_code
_entity_poly.pdbx_strand_id
1 'polypeptide(L)'
;MTPTVAALYRYPVKGFAPESCEAIEVLASGRIAGDRVLAFLLGDALEAPQVVEGDGWWPKTSMLALVNTPALARLTLRYDEAAWRIEIRDGTHLLVDTTLDDAGRARAAEAVGAWAAAQPDHSHLDRPGRLPLRLIGDGITARY
;
A
#
# COMPACT_ATOMS: atom_id res chain seq x y z
N MET A 1 24.52 -5.51 28.48
CA MET A 1 23.07 -5.22 28.39
C MET A 1 22.52 -6.00 27.22
N THR A 2 21.39 -6.70 27.42
CA THR A 2 20.67 -7.37 26.33
C THR A 2 19.68 -6.36 25.74
N PRO A 3 19.63 -6.17 24.41
CA PRO A 3 18.65 -5.28 23.79
C PRO A 3 17.23 -5.80 24.05
N THR A 4 16.28 -4.87 24.14
CA THR A 4 14.85 -5.16 24.28
C THR A 4 14.09 -4.54 23.13
N VAL A 5 12.98 -5.18 22.73
CA VAL A 5 12.09 -4.67 21.68
C VAL A 5 11.23 -3.56 22.29
N ALA A 6 11.32 -2.35 21.77
CA ALA A 6 10.53 -1.21 22.24
C ALA A 6 9.14 -1.12 21.59
N ALA A 7 9.03 -1.56 20.34
CA ALA A 7 7.77 -1.56 19.58
C ALA A 7 7.88 -2.48 18.36
N LEU A 8 6.73 -2.98 17.89
CA LEU A 8 6.60 -3.74 16.65
C LEU A 8 5.56 -3.05 15.76
N TYR A 9 5.81 -3.10 14.46
CA TYR A 9 4.95 -2.52 13.45
C TYR A 9 4.92 -3.41 12.22
N ARG A 10 3.77 -3.47 11.55
CA ARG A 10 3.65 -3.93 10.16
C ARG A 10 3.00 -2.86 9.29
N TYR A 11 3.24 -2.95 8.00
CA TYR A 11 2.84 -1.99 6.97
C TYR A 11 2.11 -2.74 5.85
N PRO A 12 0.83 -3.10 6.04
CA PRO A 12 0.12 -3.97 5.11
C PRO A 12 0.06 -3.41 3.69
N VAL A 13 -0.05 -2.09 3.57
CA VAL A 13 -0.06 -1.39 2.29
C VAL A 13 1.21 -0.55 2.14
N LYS A 14 1.95 -0.81 1.06
CA LYS A 14 3.19 -0.09 0.75
C LYS A 14 2.96 1.42 0.66
N GLY A 15 3.76 2.18 1.40
CA GLY A 15 3.76 3.64 1.36
C GLY A 15 2.81 4.31 2.36
N PHE A 16 2.00 3.54 3.08
CA PHE A 16 1.03 4.03 4.08
C PHE A 16 1.57 3.90 5.50
N ALA A 17 0.89 4.54 6.45
CA ALA A 17 1.21 4.46 7.87
C ALA A 17 1.15 3.01 8.40
N PRO A 18 1.97 2.66 9.40
CA PRO A 18 1.96 1.34 10.00
C PRO A 18 0.76 1.11 10.91
N GLU A 19 0.53 -0.16 11.24
CA GLU A 19 -0.18 -0.56 12.45
C GLU A 19 0.81 -1.00 13.53
N SER A 20 0.53 -0.64 14.78
CA SER A 20 1.32 -1.10 15.93
C SER A 20 0.86 -2.51 16.31
N CYS A 21 1.83 -3.37 16.62
CA CYS A 21 1.56 -4.76 16.99
C CYS A 21 2.13 -5.06 18.38
N GLU A 22 1.42 -5.89 19.15
CA GLU A 22 1.96 -6.48 20.39
C GLU A 22 2.90 -7.66 20.09
N ALA A 23 2.63 -8.38 19.00
CA ALA A 23 3.44 -9.49 18.51
C ALA A 23 3.42 -9.52 16.98
N ILE A 24 4.48 -10.06 16.38
CA ILE A 24 4.56 -10.31 14.93
C ILE A 24 5.16 -11.69 14.67
N GLU A 25 4.75 -12.30 13.57
CA GLU A 25 5.31 -13.57 13.11
C GLU A 25 6.37 -13.33 12.04
N VAL A 26 7.56 -13.90 12.23
CA VAL A 26 8.60 -13.97 11.21
C VAL A 26 8.42 -15.27 10.45
N LEU A 27 8.06 -15.18 9.17
CA LEU A 27 7.88 -16.31 8.28
C LEU A 27 9.23 -16.98 7.96
N ALA A 28 9.19 -18.22 7.46
CA ALA A 28 10.40 -18.92 7.00
C ALA A 28 11.17 -18.17 5.90
N SER A 29 10.50 -17.26 5.16
CA SER A 29 11.11 -16.36 4.18
C SER A 29 11.89 -15.19 4.81
N GLY A 30 11.84 -15.02 6.12
CA GLY A 30 12.39 -13.88 6.86
C GLY A 30 11.51 -12.62 6.80
N ARG A 31 10.35 -12.68 6.14
CA ARG A 31 9.38 -11.58 6.09
C ARG A 31 8.39 -11.66 7.25
N ILE A 32 7.72 -10.55 7.53
CA ILE A 32 6.68 -10.48 8.57
C ILE A 32 5.32 -10.83 7.96
N ALA A 33 4.54 -11.67 8.64
CA ALA A 33 3.18 -12.00 8.21
C ALA A 33 2.29 -10.74 8.15
N GLY A 34 1.53 -10.58 7.06
CA GLY A 34 0.67 -9.41 6.85
C GLY A 34 1.40 -8.11 6.51
N ASP A 35 2.74 -8.15 6.36
CA ASP A 35 3.55 -6.96 6.06
C ASP A 35 3.75 -6.80 4.54
N ARG A 36 3.52 -5.60 4.00
CA ARG A 36 3.62 -5.29 2.56
C ARG A 36 2.91 -6.30 1.65
N VAL A 37 1.67 -6.61 2.01
CA VAL A 37 0.79 -7.54 1.28
C VAL A 37 0.03 -6.87 0.13
N LEU A 38 -0.01 -5.53 0.13
CA LEU A 38 -0.69 -4.71 -0.86
C LEU A 38 0.15 -3.51 -1.30
N ALA A 39 -0.09 -3.01 -2.51
CA ALA A 39 0.47 -1.76 -3.00
C ALA A 39 -0.45 -1.07 -4.00
N PHE A 40 -0.43 0.27 -4.04
CA PHE A 40 -1.06 1.03 -5.11
C PHE A 40 -0.06 1.24 -6.25
N LEU A 41 -0.26 0.53 -7.36
CA LEU A 41 0.53 0.62 -8.57
C LEU A 41 0.04 1.78 -9.45
N LEU A 42 0.97 2.53 -10.03
CA LEU A 42 0.67 3.57 -11.01
C LEU A 42 0.20 2.92 -12.32
N GLY A 43 -0.74 3.55 -13.02
CA GLY A 43 -1.39 2.94 -14.19
C GLY A 43 -0.42 2.57 -15.32
N ASP A 44 0.65 3.35 -15.49
CA ASP A 44 1.68 3.16 -16.51
C ASP A 44 2.68 2.04 -16.19
N ALA A 45 2.65 1.51 -14.96
CA ALA A 45 3.57 0.47 -14.53
C ALA A 45 3.08 -0.96 -14.78
N LEU A 46 1.80 -1.16 -15.12
CA LEU A 46 1.20 -2.48 -15.30
C LEU A 46 1.88 -3.35 -16.36
N GLU A 47 2.29 -2.72 -17.46
CA GLU A 47 2.82 -3.43 -18.62
C GLU A 47 4.33 -3.69 -18.51
N ALA A 48 4.97 -3.26 -17.42
CA ALA A 48 6.43 -3.29 -17.27
C ALA A 48 6.91 -3.87 -15.92
N PRO A 49 6.41 -5.03 -15.43
CA PRO A 49 7.12 -5.73 -14.36
C PRO A 49 8.51 -6.14 -14.85
N GLN A 50 9.54 -5.92 -14.05
CA GLN A 50 10.82 -6.57 -14.26
C GLN A 50 10.68 -8.03 -13.85
N VAL A 51 11.00 -8.94 -14.75
CA VAL A 51 10.99 -10.38 -14.46
C VAL A 51 12.18 -10.69 -13.57
N VAL A 52 11.90 -11.06 -12.32
CA VAL A 52 12.83 -11.73 -11.42
C VAL A 52 12.36 -13.19 -11.34
N GLU A 53 13.26 -14.16 -11.11
CA GLU A 53 12.88 -15.57 -11.05
C GLU A 53 11.63 -15.78 -10.16
N GLY A 54 10.56 -16.29 -10.77
CA GLY A 54 9.30 -16.65 -10.11
C GLY A 54 8.24 -15.56 -10.04
N ASP A 55 8.56 -14.26 -10.23
CA ASP A 55 7.60 -13.18 -9.97
C ASP A 55 7.96 -11.82 -10.60
N GLY A 56 6.95 -11.03 -10.97
CA GLY A 56 7.12 -9.64 -11.38
C GLY A 56 7.57 -8.73 -10.22
N TRP A 57 8.65 -7.98 -10.43
CA TRP A 57 9.13 -6.93 -9.53
C TRP A 57 8.89 -5.55 -10.16
N TRP A 58 8.49 -4.58 -9.33
CA TRP A 58 8.36 -3.20 -9.76
C TRP A 58 9.32 -2.31 -8.97
N PRO A 59 10.01 -1.37 -9.63
CA PRO A 59 10.72 -0.31 -8.93
C PRO A 59 9.80 0.42 -7.96
N LYS A 60 10.32 0.85 -6.81
CA LYS A 60 9.53 1.60 -5.80
C LYS A 60 8.82 2.84 -6.36
N THR A 61 9.36 3.44 -7.42
CA THR A 61 8.79 4.62 -8.11
C THR A 61 7.64 4.30 -9.05
N SER A 62 7.33 3.02 -9.25
CA SER A 62 6.18 2.51 -10.01
C SER A 62 4.90 2.44 -9.17
N MET A 63 5.03 2.66 -7.86
CA MET A 63 3.94 2.61 -6.90
C MET A 63 3.76 3.98 -6.26
N LEU A 64 2.56 4.26 -5.77
CA LEU A 64 2.30 5.41 -4.91
C LEU A 64 3.02 5.18 -3.57
N ALA A 65 4.04 5.99 -3.27
CA ALA A 65 4.89 5.82 -2.10
C ALA A 65 5.45 7.16 -1.64
N LEU A 66 5.92 7.26 -0.39
CA LEU A 66 6.42 8.51 0.19
C LEU A 66 7.53 9.22 -0.61
N VAL A 67 8.28 8.49 -1.45
CA VAL A 67 9.32 9.08 -2.31
C VAL A 67 8.76 9.94 -3.44
N ASN A 68 7.54 9.65 -3.92
CA ASN A 68 6.87 10.41 -4.99
C ASN A 68 5.60 11.13 -4.51
N THR A 69 4.98 10.66 -3.43
CA THR A 69 3.77 11.23 -2.82
C THR A 69 3.95 11.36 -1.30
N PRO A 70 4.83 12.27 -0.81
CA PRO A 70 5.02 12.54 0.62
C PRO A 70 3.73 12.73 1.42
N ALA A 71 2.69 13.33 0.81
CA ALA A 71 1.42 13.57 1.48
C ALA A 71 0.79 12.29 2.07
N LEU A 72 1.11 11.09 1.54
CA LEU A 72 0.61 9.81 2.04
C LEU A 72 0.85 9.61 3.54
N ALA A 73 1.87 10.23 4.11
CA ALA A 73 2.15 10.17 5.56
C ALA A 73 1.01 10.71 6.43
N ARG A 74 0.07 11.49 5.86
CA ARG A 74 -1.12 11.99 6.55
C ARG A 74 -2.25 10.98 6.61
N LEU A 75 -2.25 9.98 5.72
CA LEU A 75 -3.31 8.98 5.66
C LEU A 75 -3.12 7.97 6.77
N THR A 76 -4.23 7.66 7.44
CA THR A 76 -4.33 6.52 8.34
C THR A 76 -4.99 5.37 7.60
N LEU A 77 -4.53 4.16 7.90
CA LEU A 77 -5.00 2.94 7.27
C LEU A 77 -5.31 1.90 8.33
N ARG A 78 -6.44 1.22 8.18
CA ARG A 78 -6.76 -0.01 8.90
C ARG A 78 -6.89 -1.13 7.88
N TYR A 79 -6.20 -2.23 8.13
CA TYR A 79 -6.30 -3.46 7.37
C TYR A 79 -6.89 -4.55 8.26
N ASP A 80 -8.06 -5.06 7.86
CA ASP A 80 -8.68 -6.22 8.50
C ASP A 80 -8.47 -7.42 7.58
N GLU A 81 -7.50 -8.25 7.94
CA GLU A 81 -7.13 -9.46 7.21
C GLU A 81 -8.27 -10.48 7.18
N ALA A 82 -8.95 -10.66 8.32
CA ALA A 82 -10.05 -11.63 8.46
C ALA A 82 -11.29 -11.22 7.67
N ALA A 83 -11.62 -9.93 7.66
CA ALA A 83 -12.71 -9.38 6.85
C ALA A 83 -12.29 -9.06 5.40
N TRP A 84 -11.01 -9.24 5.07
CA TRP A 84 -10.40 -8.89 3.78
C TRP A 84 -10.79 -7.47 3.34
N ARG A 85 -10.57 -6.49 4.23
CA ARG A 85 -11.09 -5.12 4.12
C ARG A 85 -10.01 -4.09 4.44
N ILE A 86 -10.08 -2.94 3.76
CA ILE A 86 -9.28 -1.76 4.07
C ILE A 86 -10.16 -0.54 4.35
N GLU A 87 -9.76 0.24 5.34
CA GLU A 87 -10.29 1.58 5.62
C GLU A 87 -9.14 2.58 5.52
N ILE A 88 -9.32 3.67 4.76
CA ILE A 88 -8.33 4.73 4.60
C ILE A 88 -8.99 6.07 4.92
N ARG A 89 -8.33 6.87 5.77
CA ARG A 89 -8.81 8.18 6.22
C ARG A 89 -7.73 9.26 6.11
N ASP A 90 -8.16 10.48 5.79
CA ASP A 90 -7.37 11.71 5.95
C ASP A 90 -7.90 12.47 7.18
N GLY A 91 -7.22 12.31 8.32
CA GLY A 91 -7.75 12.76 9.61
C GLY A 91 -9.10 12.09 9.93
N THR A 92 -10.15 12.89 10.09
CA THR A 92 -11.51 12.38 10.34
C THR A 92 -12.29 12.04 9.07
N HIS A 93 -11.80 12.46 7.90
CA HIS A 93 -12.48 12.26 6.62
C HIS A 93 -12.22 10.84 6.10
N LEU A 94 -13.30 10.09 5.85
CA LEU A 94 -13.22 8.76 5.25
C LEU A 94 -13.03 8.88 3.74
N LEU A 95 -11.92 8.36 3.22
CA LEU A 95 -11.67 8.28 1.78
C LEU A 95 -12.31 7.03 1.18
N VAL A 96 -12.09 5.88 1.81
CA VAL A 96 -12.65 4.60 1.37
C VAL A 96 -12.72 3.61 2.53
N ASP A 97 -13.79 2.82 2.56
CA ASP A 97 -13.94 1.68 3.45
C ASP A 97 -14.54 0.51 2.65
N THR A 98 -13.72 -0.48 2.29
CA THR A 98 -14.08 -1.46 1.27
C THR A 98 -13.41 -2.81 1.45
N THR A 99 -14.12 -3.87 1.05
CA THR A 99 -13.56 -5.21 0.84
C THR A 99 -12.50 -5.18 -0.27
N LEU A 100 -11.66 -6.20 -0.29
CA LEU A 100 -10.60 -6.40 -1.28
C LEU A 100 -11.03 -7.30 -2.45
N ASP A 101 -12.33 -7.41 -2.70
CA ASP A 101 -12.84 -7.91 -3.99
C ASP A 101 -12.52 -6.94 -5.14
N ASP A 102 -12.74 -7.36 -6.38
CA ASP A 102 -12.40 -6.57 -7.57
C ASP A 102 -13.05 -5.18 -7.57
N ALA A 103 -14.32 -5.09 -7.17
CA ALA A 103 -15.04 -3.82 -7.12
C ALA A 103 -14.48 -2.92 -6.02
N GLY A 104 -14.15 -3.49 -4.86
CA GLY A 104 -13.59 -2.76 -3.75
C GLY A 104 -12.16 -2.28 -3.99
N ARG A 105 -11.33 -3.09 -4.65
CA ARG A 105 -10.00 -2.68 -5.12
C ARG A 105 -10.08 -1.51 -6.10
N ALA A 106 -11.05 -1.54 -7.02
CA ALA A 106 -11.29 -0.43 -7.95
C ALA A 106 -11.70 0.85 -7.19
N ARG A 107 -12.63 0.75 -6.23
CA ARG A 107 -13.04 1.89 -5.38
C ARG A 107 -11.87 2.48 -4.59
N ALA A 108 -11.04 1.63 -4.00
CA ALA A 108 -9.87 2.09 -3.25
C ALA A 108 -8.85 2.79 -4.16
N ALA A 109 -8.58 2.22 -5.34
CA ALA A 109 -7.65 2.80 -6.30
C ALA A 109 -8.15 4.16 -6.85
N GLU A 110 -9.44 4.29 -7.10
CA GLU A 110 -10.07 5.54 -7.50
C GLU A 110 -9.99 6.59 -6.39
N ALA A 111 -10.43 6.26 -5.17
CA ALA A 111 -10.45 7.19 -4.04
C ALA A 111 -9.04 7.71 -3.69
N VAL A 112 -8.07 6.80 -3.60
CA VAL A 112 -6.67 7.16 -3.31
C VAL A 112 -6.05 7.94 -4.48
N GLY A 113 -6.34 7.56 -5.73
CA GLY A 113 -5.85 8.27 -6.90
C GLY A 113 -6.38 9.71 -6.99
N ALA A 114 -7.69 9.89 -6.76
CA ALA A 114 -8.32 11.21 -6.72
C ALA A 114 -7.77 12.06 -5.58
N TRP A 115 -7.60 11.48 -4.39
CA TRP A 115 -6.99 12.17 -3.26
C TRP A 115 -5.55 12.59 -3.57
N ALA A 116 -4.73 11.70 -4.15
CA ALA A 116 -3.33 11.98 -4.47
C ALA A 116 -3.18 13.08 -5.54
N ALA A 117 -4.05 13.08 -6.55
CA ALA A 117 -4.09 14.11 -7.59
C ALA A 117 -4.49 15.50 -7.06
N ALA A 118 -5.13 15.57 -5.89
CA ALA A 118 -5.50 16.83 -5.23
C ALA A 118 -4.40 17.40 -4.31
N GLN A 119 -3.29 16.69 -4.10
CA GLN A 119 -2.23 17.14 -3.19
C GLN A 119 -1.24 18.10 -3.88
N PRO A 120 -0.55 19.00 -3.15
CA PRO A 120 0.40 19.94 -3.78
C PRO A 120 1.55 19.29 -4.56
N ASP A 121 1.92 18.06 -4.24
CA ASP A 121 2.99 17.23 -4.79
C ASP A 121 2.54 16.29 -5.94
N HIS A 122 1.35 16.52 -6.50
CA HIS A 122 0.75 15.66 -7.53
C HIS A 122 1.46 15.65 -8.90
N SER A 123 2.40 16.55 -9.17
CA SER A 123 2.94 16.76 -10.54
C SER A 123 3.51 15.50 -11.22
N HIS A 124 3.92 14.49 -10.45
CA HIS A 124 4.37 13.21 -10.99
C HIS A 124 3.22 12.36 -11.56
N LEU A 125 1.97 12.60 -11.12
CA LEU A 125 0.72 11.96 -11.55
C LEU A 125 0.15 12.59 -12.83
N ASP A 126 0.54 13.82 -13.18
CA ASP A 126 0.12 14.48 -14.43
C ASP A 126 0.70 13.82 -15.69
N ARG A 127 1.71 12.95 -15.51
CA ARG A 127 2.29 12.20 -16.62
C ARG A 127 1.25 11.25 -17.22
N PRO A 128 1.17 11.14 -18.56
CA PRO A 128 0.24 10.24 -19.22
C PRO A 128 0.30 8.81 -18.67
N GLY A 129 -0.86 8.23 -18.36
CA GLY A 129 -0.99 6.85 -17.90
C GLY A 129 -0.79 6.61 -16.40
N ARG A 130 -0.35 7.60 -15.61
CA ARG A 130 -0.14 7.41 -14.15
C ARG A 130 -1.40 7.04 -13.37
N LEU A 131 -2.55 7.51 -13.84
CA LEU A 131 -3.88 7.22 -13.31
C LEU A 131 -4.73 6.51 -14.38
N PRO A 132 -5.72 5.69 -13.99
CA PRO A 132 -6.06 5.32 -12.61
C PRO A 132 -4.99 4.42 -11.97
N LEU A 133 -4.93 4.45 -10.63
CA LEU A 133 -4.12 3.50 -9.87
C LEU A 133 -4.69 2.07 -9.99
N ARG A 134 -3.92 1.08 -9.52
CA ARG A 134 -4.44 -0.26 -9.20
C ARG A 134 -3.94 -0.74 -7.84
N LEU A 135 -4.84 -1.30 -7.03
CA LEU A 135 -4.47 -1.96 -5.77
C LEU A 135 -4.08 -3.42 -6.05
N ILE A 136 -2.78 -3.69 -6.06
CA ILE A 136 -2.21 -5.02 -6.32
C ILE A 136 -1.87 -5.75 -5.02
N GLY A 137 -1.65 -7.06 -5.13
CA GLY A 137 -1.37 -7.96 -4.00
C GLY A 137 -2.59 -8.78 -3.58
N ASP A 138 -2.34 -9.99 -3.08
CA ASP A 138 -3.39 -10.91 -2.63
C ASP A 138 -3.94 -10.54 -1.22
N GLY A 139 -3.24 -9.66 -0.50
CA GLY A 139 -3.55 -9.31 0.89
C GLY A 139 -2.97 -10.30 1.91
N ILE A 140 -2.21 -11.32 1.48
CA ILE A 140 -1.71 -12.37 2.37
C ILE A 140 -0.19 -12.48 2.26
N THR A 141 0.32 -12.52 1.04
CA THR A 141 1.73 -12.76 0.75
C THR A 141 2.55 -11.47 0.91
N ALA A 142 3.45 -11.45 1.89
CA ALA A 142 4.37 -10.34 2.11
C ALA A 142 5.34 -10.19 0.92
N ARG A 143 5.18 -9.13 0.11
CA ARG A 143 5.87 -8.99 -1.18
C ARG A 143 6.38 -7.60 -1.55
N TYR A 144 5.66 -6.51 -1.23
CA TYR A 144 5.78 -5.24 -1.98
C TYR A 144 6.73 -4.17 -1.44
#